data_AF-W8W313-F1
#
_entry.id   AF-W8W313-F1
#
_cell.length_a   1.000
_cell.length_b   1.000
_cell.length_c   1.000
_cell.angle_alpha   90.00
_cell.angle_beta   90.00
_cell.angle_gamma   90.00
#
_symmetry.space_group_name_H-M   'P 1'
#
loop_
_entity.id
_entity.type
_entity.pdbx_description
1 polymer ?
#
loop_
_entity_poly.entity_id
_entity_poly.type
_entity_poly.pdbx_seq_one_letter_code
_entity_poly.pdbx_strand_id
1 'polypeptide(L)'
;LSLILDRIHSEYVLNRSRALEQQDQQCKFQGATVISAKKGFHCDDPVVCLDFASLYPSIIRWKNLCYTTHVDSDEFLDIDGVDYEKFEVSAGVYETFARRPGRPGILAMIEEDLGEARKLTKRRMKSETDPTLLQLLNSKQLAQKITMNSLYGFCGTVRGCLPLVAIAAAVTATGRFMIKRTADFIRNDMKGVVI
;
A
#
# COMPACT_ATOMS: atom_id res chain seq x y z
N LEU A 1 4.23 -1.45 -15.46
CA LEU A 1 4.32 -0.31 -16.40
C LEU A 1 3.14 -0.30 -17.37
N SER A 2 2.82 -1.40 -18.07
CA SER A 2 1.65 -1.47 -18.98
C SER A 2 0.35 -0.97 -18.36
N LEU A 3 -0.06 -1.50 -17.20
CA LEU A 3 -1.30 -1.06 -16.53
C LEU A 3 -1.33 0.43 -16.19
N ILE A 4 -0.17 1.04 -15.92
CA ILE A 4 -0.08 2.48 -15.66
C ILE A 4 -0.21 3.24 -16.96
N LEU A 5 0.53 2.81 -18.01
CA LEU A 5 0.49 3.42 -19.34
C LEU A 5 -0.92 3.38 -19.95
N ASP A 6 -1.61 2.25 -19.85
CA ASP A 6 -2.98 2.09 -20.36
C ASP A 6 -3.97 3.05 -19.69
N ARG A 7 -3.73 3.38 -18.41
CA ARG A 7 -4.59 4.27 -17.61
C ARG A 7 -4.25 5.75 -17.79
N ILE A 8 -3.02 6.09 -18.14
CA ILE A 8 -2.62 7.48 -18.40
C ILE A 8 -2.81 7.90 -19.85
N HIS A 9 -2.93 6.93 -20.77
CA HIS A 9 -2.98 7.20 -22.20
C HIS A 9 -4.08 8.22 -22.51
N SER A 10 -3.72 9.31 -23.18
CA SER A 10 -4.58 10.45 -23.51
C SER A 10 -5.03 11.37 -22.35
N GLU A 11 -4.88 10.97 -21.09
CA GLU A 11 -5.32 11.77 -19.94
C GLU A 11 -4.19 12.54 -19.24
N TYR A 12 -2.98 11.97 -19.20
CA TYR A 12 -1.84 12.56 -18.49
C TYR A 12 -0.61 12.68 -19.39
N VAL A 13 0.11 13.79 -19.28
CA VAL A 13 1.38 14.01 -19.98
C VAL A 13 2.52 13.54 -19.09
N LEU A 14 3.26 12.51 -19.52
CA LEU A 14 4.51 12.14 -18.87
C LEU A 14 5.64 13.00 -19.43
N ASN A 15 6.05 14.04 -18.72
CA ASN A 15 7.30 14.71 -19.04
C ASN A 15 8.46 13.89 -18.46
N ARG A 16 9.15 13.12 -19.31
CA ARG A 16 10.32 12.35 -18.88
C ARG A 16 11.59 13.02 -19.39
N SER A 17 12.15 13.93 -18.59
CA SER A 17 13.55 14.32 -18.73
C SER A 17 14.12 14.77 -17.39
N ARG A 18 14.39 13.80 -16.52
CA ARG A 18 15.58 13.91 -15.69
C ARG A 18 16.46 12.77 -16.13
N ALA A 19 17.57 13.10 -16.78
CA ALA A 19 18.66 12.15 -16.92
C ALA A 19 18.89 11.54 -15.54
N LEU A 20 19.17 10.24 -15.51
CA LEU A 20 19.65 9.55 -14.33
C LEU A 20 20.99 10.18 -13.92
N GLU A 21 20.98 11.39 -13.38
CA GLU A 21 21.95 11.73 -12.37
C GLU A 21 21.73 10.66 -11.32
N GLN A 22 22.68 9.72 -11.31
CA GLN A 22 22.76 8.63 -10.38
C GLN A 22 22.79 9.27 -9.00
N GLN A 23 21.60 9.52 -8.43
CA GLN A 23 21.47 9.64 -6.99
C GLN A 23 21.72 8.23 -6.47
N ASP A 24 23.00 7.89 -6.36
CA ASP A 24 23.56 6.83 -5.51
C ASP A 24 23.23 7.05 -4.04
N GLN A 25 22.46 8.09 -3.74
CA GLN A 25 21.72 8.20 -2.49
C GLN A 25 20.63 7.14 -2.50
N GLN A 26 21.01 5.98 -1.99
CA GLN A 26 20.12 4.95 -1.52
C GLN A 26 19.18 5.58 -0.48
N CYS A 27 18.09 6.23 -0.92
CA CYS A 27 17.03 6.75 -0.07
C CYS A 27 16.32 5.54 0.55
N LYS A 28 16.98 4.93 1.54
CA LYS A 28 16.45 3.89 2.40
C LYS A 28 15.37 4.56 3.24
N PHE A 29 14.13 4.38 2.85
CA PHE A 29 13.00 4.73 3.68
C PHE A 29 12.80 3.66 4.76
N GLN A 30 12.21 4.05 5.88
CA GLN A 30 11.93 3.12 6.97
C GLN A 30 10.87 2.09 6.55
N GLY A 31 11.17 0.81 6.71
CA GLY A 31 10.26 -0.30 6.39
C GLY A 31 9.16 -0.54 7.44
N ALA A 32 8.68 -1.79 7.50
CA ALA A 32 7.69 -2.22 8.48
C ALA A 32 8.28 -2.29 9.90
N THR A 33 7.40 -2.15 10.91
CA THR A 33 7.75 -2.38 12.31
C THR A 33 7.26 -3.74 12.76
N VAL A 34 8.08 -4.43 13.54
CA VAL A 34 7.73 -5.70 14.21
C VAL A 34 7.57 -5.42 15.69
N ILE A 35 6.44 -5.83 16.27
CA ILE A 35 6.23 -5.75 17.72
C ILE A 35 7.11 -6.80 18.40
N SER A 36 7.72 -6.44 19.52
CA SER A 36 8.55 -7.37 20.29
C SER A 36 7.72 -8.56 20.78
N ALA A 37 8.12 -9.75 20.36
CA ALA A 37 7.42 -10.98 20.71
C ALA A 37 7.64 -11.36 22.18
N LYS A 38 6.57 -11.76 22.88
CA LYS A 38 6.63 -12.38 24.20
C LYS A 38 6.90 -13.87 24.07
N LYS A 39 8.18 -14.22 24.18
CA LYS A 39 8.65 -15.61 24.16
C LYS A 39 8.05 -16.37 25.34
N GLY A 40 7.56 -17.58 25.09
CA GLY A 40 6.98 -18.44 26.10
C GLY A 40 6.15 -19.55 25.47
N PHE A 41 5.77 -20.53 26.29
CA PHE A 41 4.78 -21.52 25.92
C PHE A 41 3.43 -21.04 26.46
N HIS A 42 2.52 -20.70 25.56
CA HIS A 42 1.19 -20.17 25.90
C HIS A 42 0.19 -21.34 25.89
N CYS A 43 0.16 -22.10 26.99
CA CYS A 43 -0.74 -23.25 27.13
C CYS A 43 -2.10 -22.91 27.74
N ASP A 44 -2.12 -21.89 28.61
CA ASP A 44 -3.29 -21.60 29.44
C ASP A 44 -4.26 -20.64 28.75
N ASP A 45 -3.76 -19.77 27.87
CA ASP A 45 -4.55 -18.76 27.16
C ASP A 45 -4.55 -18.98 25.64
N PRO A 46 -5.71 -18.95 24.95
CA PRO A 46 -5.78 -19.10 23.50
C PRO A 46 -5.18 -17.87 22.79
N VAL A 47 -4.33 -18.13 21.79
CA VAL A 47 -3.74 -17.09 20.95
C VAL A 47 -4.61 -16.82 19.72
N VAL A 48 -5.02 -15.57 19.56
CA VAL A 48 -5.81 -15.13 18.40
C VAL A 48 -4.93 -14.33 17.43
N CYS A 49 -4.89 -14.78 16.17
CA CYS A 49 -4.19 -14.07 15.10
C CYS A 49 -5.14 -13.12 14.38
N LEU A 50 -4.86 -11.82 14.46
CA LEU A 50 -5.59 -10.77 13.73
C LEU A 50 -4.67 -10.19 12.64
N ASP A 51 -5.14 -10.17 11.39
CA ASP A 51 -4.40 -9.66 10.25
C ASP A 51 -5.21 -8.63 9.43
N PHE A 52 -4.48 -7.74 8.76
CA PHE A 52 -5.08 -6.85 7.78
C PHE A 52 -5.14 -7.53 6.41
N ALA A 53 -6.33 -7.64 5.84
CA ALA A 53 -6.51 -8.16 4.49
C ALA A 53 -5.90 -7.20 3.45
N SER A 54 -4.73 -7.55 2.91
CA SER A 54 -4.01 -6.76 1.91
C SER A 54 -3.70 -5.33 2.41
N LEU A 55 -2.92 -5.22 3.47
CA LEU A 55 -2.58 -3.95 4.14
C LEU A 55 -2.11 -2.84 3.17
N TYR A 56 -1.02 -3.07 2.43
CA TYR A 56 -0.43 -2.02 1.57
C TYR A 56 -1.35 -1.58 0.42
N PRO A 57 -1.94 -2.48 -0.38
CA PRO A 57 -2.98 -2.09 -1.34
C PRO A 57 -4.12 -1.29 -0.73
N SER A 58 -4.56 -1.65 0.48
CA SER A 58 -5.66 -0.96 1.15
C SER A 58 -5.26 0.45 1.60
N ILE A 59 -4.03 0.64 2.04
CA ILE A 59 -3.49 1.97 2.35
C ILE A 59 -3.41 2.84 1.08
N ILE A 60 -2.90 2.30 -0.03
CA ILE A 60 -2.81 3.02 -1.32
C ILE A 60 -4.19 3.53 -1.74
N ARG A 61 -5.22 2.68 -1.69
CA ARG A 61 -6.59 3.06 -2.05
C ARG A 61 -7.19 4.07 -1.06
N TRP A 62 -7.06 3.81 0.24
CA TRP A 62 -7.68 4.64 1.28
C TRP A 62 -7.08 6.06 1.34
N LYS A 63 -5.76 6.15 1.24
CA LYS A 63 -4.99 7.41 1.25
C LYS A 63 -4.80 8.04 -0.12
N ASN A 64 -5.29 7.38 -1.17
CA ASN A 64 -5.17 7.83 -2.55
C ASN A 64 -3.71 8.12 -2.98
N LEU A 65 -2.77 7.29 -2.56
CA LEU A 65 -1.34 7.48 -2.81
C LEU A 65 -1.03 7.12 -4.26
N CYS A 66 -0.55 8.09 -5.03
CA CYS A 66 -0.32 7.95 -6.46
C CYS A 66 0.75 8.94 -6.93
N TYR A 67 1.34 8.65 -8.08
CA TYR A 67 2.22 9.59 -8.79
C TYR A 67 1.50 10.91 -9.10
N THR A 68 0.22 10.85 -9.42
CA THR A 68 -0.60 12.02 -9.78
C THR A 68 -1.15 12.80 -8.58
N THR A 69 -0.90 12.32 -7.36
CA THR A 69 -1.38 12.94 -6.12
C THR A 69 -0.24 13.42 -5.23
N HIS A 70 1.01 13.04 -5.51
CA HIS A 70 2.16 13.53 -4.79
C HIS A 70 2.39 15.03 -5.09
N VAL A 71 2.77 15.78 -4.05
CA VAL A 71 3.01 17.22 -4.13
C VAL A 71 4.48 17.48 -3.86
N ASP A 72 5.20 17.91 -4.90
CA ASP A 72 6.65 18.15 -4.85
C ASP A 72 7.06 19.44 -4.12
N SER A 73 6.15 20.41 -4.04
CA SER A 73 6.44 21.77 -3.57
C SER A 73 5.25 22.36 -2.83
N ASP A 74 5.52 23.11 -1.76
CA ASP A 74 4.51 23.78 -0.96
C ASP A 74 3.76 24.88 -1.74
N GLU A 75 4.27 25.30 -2.91
CA GLU A 75 3.59 26.25 -3.80
C GLU A 75 2.28 25.72 -4.40
N PHE A 76 2.09 24.40 -4.40
CA PHE A 76 0.89 23.74 -4.92
C PHE A 76 -0.14 23.43 -3.83
N LEU A 77 0.03 24.00 -2.63
CA LEU A 77 -0.93 23.92 -1.53
C LEU A 77 -2.05 24.95 -1.69
N ASP A 78 -3.11 24.82 -0.88
CA ASP A 78 -4.22 25.77 -0.79
C ASP A 78 -5.08 25.95 -2.05
N ILE A 79 -5.16 24.92 -2.90
CA ILE A 79 -6.11 24.89 -4.01
C ILE A 79 -7.51 24.55 -3.48
N ASP A 80 -8.50 25.38 -3.83
CA ASP A 80 -9.89 25.15 -3.42
C ASP A 80 -10.43 23.79 -3.89
N GLY A 81 -11.13 23.11 -2.99
CA GLY A 81 -11.65 21.76 -3.21
C GLY A 81 -10.59 20.64 -3.28
N VAL A 82 -9.38 20.88 -2.78
CA VAL A 82 -8.32 19.86 -2.64
C VAL A 82 -7.97 19.65 -1.17
N ASP A 83 -8.03 18.40 -0.72
CA ASP A 83 -7.57 17.98 0.59
C ASP A 83 -6.08 17.60 0.51
N TYR A 84 -5.27 18.10 1.43
CA TYR A 84 -3.85 17.75 1.51
C TYR A 84 -3.57 16.97 2.79
N GLU A 85 -2.93 15.82 2.66
CA GLU A 85 -2.50 15.01 3.81
C GLU A 85 -0.97 14.91 3.85
N LYS A 86 -0.39 15.27 5.00
CA LYS A 86 1.04 15.16 5.27
C LYS A 86 1.33 13.86 6.01
N PHE A 87 2.29 13.09 5.50
CA PHE A 87 2.74 11.83 6.07
C PHE A 87 4.15 11.98 6.61
N GLU A 88 4.33 11.80 7.91
CA GLU A 88 5.67 11.71 8.49
C GLU A 88 6.30 10.37 8.09
N VAL A 89 7.19 10.39 7.11
CA VAL A 89 7.80 9.18 6.55
C VAL A 89 9.04 8.75 7.33
N SER A 90 9.75 9.71 7.92
CA SER A 90 10.90 9.56 8.81
C SER A 90 10.91 10.75 9.77
N ALA A 91 11.68 10.68 10.86
CA ALA A 91 11.71 11.72 11.88
C ALA A 91 11.99 13.11 11.26
N GLY A 92 10.97 13.99 11.26
CA GLY A 92 11.06 15.33 10.68
C GLY A 92 10.99 15.42 9.14
N VAL A 93 10.80 14.30 8.43
CA VAL A 93 10.64 14.26 6.97
C VAL A 93 9.19 13.95 6.63
N TYR A 94 8.57 14.82 5.84
CA TYR A 94 7.17 14.75 5.48
C TYR A 94 7.00 14.65 3.97
N GLU A 95 6.06 13.81 3.55
CA GLU A 95 5.60 13.73 2.17
C GLU A 95 4.14 14.16 2.12
N THR A 96 3.78 15.00 1.15
CA THR A 96 2.42 15.52 1.03
C THR A 96 1.72 14.89 -0.17
N PHE A 97 0.47 14.45 0.03
CA PHE A 97 -0.39 13.97 -1.05
C PHE A 97 -1.70 14.76 -1.08
N ALA A 98 -2.07 15.19 -2.29
CA ALA A 98 -3.30 15.90 -2.59
C ALA A 98 -4.40 14.92 -3.01
N ARG A 99 -5.61 15.14 -2.51
CA ARG A 99 -6.80 14.35 -2.81
C ARG A 99 -7.94 15.28 -3.20
N ARG A 100 -8.56 15.00 -4.35
CA ARG A 100 -9.86 15.57 -4.69
C ARG A 100 -10.95 14.54 -4.38
N PRO A 101 -11.99 14.91 -3.62
CA PRO A 101 -13.13 14.03 -3.39
C PRO A 101 -13.69 13.49 -4.72
N GLY A 102 -13.94 12.19 -4.79
CA GLY A 102 -14.47 11.52 -5.98
C GLY A 102 -13.48 11.27 -7.12
N ARG A 103 -12.19 11.65 -6.99
CA ARG A 103 -11.16 11.39 -8.01
C ARG A 103 -10.07 10.44 -7.50
N PRO A 104 -10.20 9.12 -7.72
CA PRO A 104 -9.16 8.17 -7.36
C PRO A 104 -7.94 8.35 -8.27
N GLY A 105 -6.75 8.25 -7.68
CA GLY A 105 -5.49 8.18 -8.38
C GLY A 105 -5.35 6.86 -9.14
N ILE A 106 -4.42 6.84 -10.08
CA ILE A 106 -4.19 5.71 -10.99
C ILE A 106 -3.84 4.43 -10.23
N LEU A 107 -2.97 4.51 -9.23
CA LEU A 107 -2.62 3.35 -8.41
C LEU A 107 -3.81 2.83 -7.61
N ALA A 108 -4.65 3.72 -7.08
CA ALA A 108 -5.86 3.33 -6.36
C ALA A 108 -6.84 2.57 -7.27
N MET A 109 -7.04 3.06 -8.51
CA MET A 109 -7.87 2.37 -9.51
C MET A 109 -7.32 0.99 -9.88
N ILE A 110 -6.02 0.89 -10.15
CA ILE A 110 -5.40 -0.41 -10.48
C ILE A 110 -5.52 -1.40 -9.32
N GLU A 111 -5.27 -0.95 -8.08
CA GLU A 111 -5.42 -1.78 -6.88
C GLU A 111 -6.87 -2.20 -6.62
N GLU A 112 -7.83 -1.38 -7.01
CA GLU A 112 -9.26 -1.70 -6.91
C GLU A 112 -9.64 -2.79 -7.90
N ASP A 113 -9.27 -2.66 -9.18
CA ASP A 113 -9.51 -3.68 -10.20
C ASP A 113 -8.90 -5.03 -9.82
N LEU A 114 -7.62 -5.03 -9.41
CA LEU A 114 -6.92 -6.24 -8.99
C LEU A 114 -7.57 -6.85 -7.74
N GLY A 115 -8.00 -5.99 -6.80
CA GLY A 115 -8.73 -6.38 -5.60
C GLY A 115 -10.06 -7.06 -5.91
N GLU A 116 -10.86 -6.48 -6.80
CA GLU A 116 -12.15 -7.05 -7.23
C GLU A 116 -11.98 -8.35 -8.01
N ALA A 117 -11.02 -8.40 -8.94
CA ALA A 117 -10.68 -9.62 -9.67
C ALA A 117 -10.26 -10.75 -8.72
N ARG A 118 -9.55 -10.42 -7.63
CA ARG A 118 -9.19 -11.37 -6.58
C ARG A 118 -10.37 -11.79 -5.73
N LYS A 119 -11.26 -10.87 -5.35
CA LYS A 119 -12.51 -11.19 -4.63
C LYS A 119 -13.38 -12.14 -5.45
N LEU A 120 -13.55 -11.89 -6.75
CA LEU A 120 -14.29 -12.77 -7.65
C LEU A 120 -13.67 -14.18 -7.71
N THR A 121 -12.34 -14.26 -7.84
CA THR A 121 -11.63 -15.55 -7.85
C THR A 121 -11.85 -16.30 -6.54
N LYS A 122 -11.72 -15.64 -5.39
CA LYS A 122 -11.99 -16.24 -4.08
C LYS A 122 -13.46 -16.65 -3.91
N ARG A 123 -14.41 -15.93 -4.49
CA ARG A 123 -15.84 -16.33 -4.48
C ARG A 123 -16.03 -17.62 -5.28
N ARG A 124 -15.45 -17.72 -6.48
CA ARG A 124 -15.50 -18.95 -7.29
C ARG A 124 -14.87 -20.15 -6.57
N MET A 125 -13.75 -19.93 -5.85
CA MET A 125 -13.12 -20.99 -5.05
C MET A 125 -14.06 -21.58 -3.99
N LYS A 126 -14.99 -20.80 -3.43
CA LYS A 126 -15.92 -21.29 -2.39
C LYS A 126 -17.01 -22.20 -2.94
N SER A 127 -17.38 -22.03 -4.22
CA SER A 127 -18.41 -22.82 -4.89
C SER A 127 -17.83 -24.00 -5.67
N GLU A 128 -16.50 -24.05 -5.84
CA GLU A 128 -15.84 -25.06 -6.64
C GLU A 128 -15.62 -26.35 -5.85
N THR A 129 -15.87 -27.49 -6.50
CA THR A 129 -15.74 -28.82 -5.88
C THR A 129 -14.62 -29.65 -6.50
N ASP A 130 -14.27 -29.40 -7.77
CA ASP A 130 -13.17 -30.11 -8.43
C ASP A 130 -11.82 -29.72 -7.79
N PRO A 131 -11.06 -30.68 -7.22
CA PRO A 131 -9.76 -30.41 -6.61
C PRO A 131 -8.76 -29.74 -7.56
N THR A 132 -8.78 -30.10 -8.85
CA THR A 132 -7.83 -29.58 -9.83
C THR A 132 -8.12 -28.10 -10.13
N LEU A 133 -9.39 -27.79 -10.40
CA LEU A 133 -9.83 -26.43 -10.63
C LEU A 133 -9.68 -25.55 -9.37
N LEU A 134 -9.93 -26.10 -8.19
CA LEU A 134 -9.70 -25.40 -6.92
C LEU A 134 -8.22 -25.01 -6.76
N GLN A 135 -7.29 -25.91 -7.09
CA GLN A 135 -5.86 -25.62 -7.07
C GLN A 135 -5.49 -24.52 -8.08
N LEU A 136 -6.05 -24.56 -9.29
CA LEU A 136 -5.84 -23.53 -10.31
C LEU A 136 -6.35 -22.16 -9.84
N LEU A 137 -7.55 -22.10 -9.26
CA LEU A 137 -8.13 -20.87 -8.72
C LEU A 137 -7.32 -20.33 -7.53
N ASN A 138 -6.78 -21.21 -6.68
CA ASN A 138 -5.89 -20.81 -5.60
C ASN A 138 -4.59 -20.19 -6.13
N SER A 139 -3.97 -20.79 -7.15
CA SER A 139 -2.80 -20.23 -7.84
C SER A 139 -3.13 -18.87 -8.44
N LYS A 140 -4.31 -18.72 -9.06
CA LYS A 140 -4.77 -17.44 -9.61
C LYS A 140 -4.93 -16.36 -8.55
N GLN A 141 -5.59 -16.63 -7.41
CA GLN A 141 -5.73 -15.61 -6.36
C GLN A 141 -4.40 -15.24 -5.71
N LEU A 142 -3.45 -16.18 -5.64
CA LEU A 142 -2.11 -15.94 -5.12
C LEU A 142 -1.31 -15.05 -6.08
N ALA A 143 -1.37 -15.31 -7.38
CA ALA A 143 -0.76 -14.46 -8.39
C ALA A 143 -1.31 -13.03 -8.31
N GLN A 144 -2.64 -12.86 -8.23
CA GLN A 144 -3.27 -11.55 -8.06
C GLN A 144 -2.80 -10.84 -6.80
N LYS A 145 -2.70 -11.55 -5.66
CA LYS A 145 -2.17 -11.00 -4.39
C LYS A 145 -0.73 -10.52 -4.56
N ILE A 146 0.12 -11.31 -5.23
CA ILE A 146 1.52 -10.95 -5.48
C ILE A 146 1.56 -9.70 -6.36
N THR A 147 0.81 -9.64 -7.45
CA THR A 147 0.75 -8.48 -8.35
C THR A 147 0.38 -7.19 -7.63
N MET A 148 -0.65 -7.22 -6.76
CA MET A 148 -1.03 -6.08 -5.92
C MET A 148 0.15 -5.63 -5.03
N ASN A 149 0.76 -6.56 -4.28
CA ASN A 149 1.89 -6.23 -3.42
C ASN A 149 3.13 -5.71 -4.21
N SER A 150 3.32 -6.21 -5.44
CA SER A 150 4.38 -5.77 -6.34
C SER A 150 4.19 -4.34 -6.85
N LEU A 151 2.96 -3.79 -6.89
CA LEU A 151 2.70 -2.42 -7.34
C LEU A 151 3.35 -1.40 -6.38
N TYR A 152 3.20 -1.62 -5.08
CA TYR A 152 3.94 -0.88 -4.06
C TYR A 152 5.46 -1.04 -4.24
N GLY A 153 5.93 -2.27 -4.46
CA GLY A 153 7.36 -2.55 -4.66
C GLY A 153 7.94 -1.86 -5.90
N PHE A 154 7.13 -1.70 -6.95
CA PHE A 154 7.48 -0.96 -8.16
C PHE A 154 7.70 0.53 -7.88
N CYS A 155 6.92 1.14 -6.98
CA CYS A 155 7.10 2.53 -6.59
C CYS A 155 8.38 2.73 -5.76
N GLY A 156 8.72 1.76 -4.91
CA GLY A 156 9.85 1.83 -3.97
C GLY A 156 11.22 1.44 -4.55
N THR A 157 11.32 1.00 -5.80
CA THR A 157 12.61 0.61 -6.41
C THR A 157 13.26 1.79 -7.13
N VAL A 158 14.43 2.22 -6.65
CA VAL A 158 15.22 3.32 -7.25
C VAL A 158 15.72 2.97 -8.66
N ARG A 159 15.92 1.67 -8.96
CA ARG A 159 16.34 1.18 -10.28
C ARG A 159 15.18 0.89 -11.23
N GLY A 160 13.96 1.32 -10.89
CA GLY A 160 12.76 1.12 -11.68
C GLY A 160 12.58 2.15 -12.80
N CYS A 161 11.58 1.93 -13.67
CA CYS A 161 11.25 2.85 -14.74
C CYS A 161 10.55 4.14 -14.23
N LEU A 162 9.86 4.07 -13.09
CA LEU A 162 9.11 5.18 -12.48
C LEU A 162 9.29 5.14 -10.94
N PRO A 163 10.51 5.42 -10.43
CA PRO A 163 10.74 5.43 -8.99
C PRO A 163 10.03 6.63 -8.36
N LEU A 164 9.22 6.37 -7.33
CA LEU A 164 8.71 7.42 -6.43
C LEU A 164 8.66 6.86 -5.01
N VAL A 165 9.79 6.99 -4.33
CA VAL A 165 10.02 6.43 -2.99
C VAL A 165 9.05 7.01 -1.96
N ALA A 166 8.59 8.25 -2.16
CA ALA A 166 7.59 8.93 -1.33
C ALA A 166 6.32 8.08 -1.11
N ILE A 167 5.79 7.43 -2.16
CA ILE A 167 4.62 6.54 -2.04
C ILE A 167 4.95 5.37 -1.12
N ALA A 168 6.10 4.72 -1.34
CA ALA A 168 6.47 3.56 -0.56
C ALA A 168 6.72 3.91 0.93
N ALA A 169 7.31 5.07 1.16
CA ALA A 169 7.57 5.61 2.49
C ALA A 169 6.25 5.99 3.21
N ALA A 170 5.29 6.63 2.53
CA ALA A 170 3.98 6.95 3.10
C ALA A 170 3.14 5.71 3.42
N VAL A 171 3.18 4.68 2.55
CA VAL A 171 2.50 3.40 2.80
C VAL A 171 3.06 2.71 4.04
N THR A 172 4.38 2.64 4.17
CA THR A 172 5.02 1.99 5.32
C THR A 172 4.81 2.77 6.61
N ALA A 173 4.91 4.11 6.58
CA ALA A 173 4.59 4.97 7.72
C ALA A 173 3.16 4.75 8.21
N THR A 174 2.19 4.76 7.30
CA THR A 174 0.79 4.47 7.63
C THR A 174 0.63 3.05 8.19
N GLY A 175 1.31 2.06 7.62
CA GLY A 175 1.30 0.68 8.12
C GLY A 175 1.83 0.56 9.55
N ARG A 176 2.94 1.24 9.88
CA ARG A 176 3.49 1.31 11.25
C ARG A 176 2.48 1.94 12.22
N PHE A 177 1.86 3.04 11.82
CA PHE A 177 0.83 3.70 12.61
C PHE A 177 -0.37 2.79 12.89
N MET A 178 -0.89 2.10 11.86
CA MET A 178 -2.02 1.18 11.99
C MET A 178 -1.72 0.03 12.93
N ILE A 179 -0.55 -0.62 12.79
CA ILE A 179 -0.14 -1.73 13.67
C ILE A 179 -0.03 -1.26 15.12
N LYS A 180 0.60 -0.10 15.36
CA LYS A 180 0.72 0.48 16.69
C LYS A 180 -0.65 0.78 17.29
N ARG A 181 -1.53 1.44 16.53
CA ARG A 181 -2.89 1.77 16.97
C ARG A 181 -3.70 0.52 17.32
N THR A 182 -3.63 -0.53 16.51
CA THR A 182 -4.31 -1.80 16.79
C THR A 182 -3.76 -2.46 18.05
N ALA A 183 -2.43 -2.47 18.23
CA ALA A 183 -1.80 -3.02 19.42
C ALA A 183 -2.20 -2.26 20.69
N ASP A 184 -2.25 -0.92 20.62
CA ASP A 184 -2.64 -0.07 21.75
C ASP A 184 -4.14 -0.25 22.08
N PHE A 185 -5.00 -0.38 21.07
CA PHE A 185 -6.42 -0.70 21.26
C PHE A 185 -6.62 -2.06 21.96
N ILE A 186 -5.90 -3.11 21.53
CA ILE A 186 -5.95 -4.43 22.17
C ILE A 186 -5.56 -4.33 23.65
N ARG A 187 -4.48 -3.59 23.96
CA ARG A 187 -3.97 -3.45 25.33
C ARG A 187 -4.91 -2.64 26.23
N ASN A 188 -5.39 -1.51 25.74
CA ASN A 188 -6.09 -0.53 26.56
C ASN A 188 -7.59 -0.81 26.67
N ASP A 189 -8.24 -1.11 25.53
CA ASP A 189 -9.69 -1.21 25.45
C ASP A 189 -10.18 -2.66 25.65
N MET A 190 -9.48 -3.62 25.04
CA MET A 190 -9.83 -5.05 25.18
C MET A 190 -9.14 -5.73 26.38
N LYS A 191 -8.23 -5.04 27.05
CA LYS A 191 -7.38 -5.57 28.15
C LYS A 191 -6.65 -6.86 27.75
N GLY A 192 -6.39 -7.03 26.45
CA GLY A 192 -5.70 -8.17 25.88
C GLY A 192 -4.18 -8.00 25.91
N VAL A 193 -3.46 -9.10 25.85
CA VAL A 193 -2.00 -9.08 25.76
C VAL A 193 -1.60 -9.22 24.30
N VAL A 194 -0.88 -8.23 23.78
CA VAL A 194 -0.18 -8.36 22.49
C VAL A 194 1.12 -9.11 22.76
N ILE A 195 1.18 -10.34 22.29
CA ILE A 195 2.33 -11.25 22.39
C ILE A 195 3.14 -11.29 21.11
#